data_AF-A0A5E4A563-F1
#
_entry.id   AF-A0A5E4A563-F1
#
_cell.length_a   1.000
_cell.length_b   1.000
_cell.length_c   1.000
_cell.angle_alpha   90.00
_cell.angle_beta   90.00
_cell.angle_gamma   90.00
#
_symmetry.space_group_name_H-M   'P 1'
#
loop_
_entity.id
_entity.type
_entity.pdbx_description
1 polymer ?
#
loop_
_entity_poly.entity_id
_entity_poly.type
_entity_poly.pdbx_seq_one_letter_code
_entity_poly.pdbx_strand_id
1 'polypeptide(L)' 'MARLQAPLLVALILLSVALQATDAGPYGANVEDSICCRDYIRLPLPQRLVKSFYWTSGSCRRPGVV' A
#
# COMPACT_ATOMS: atom_id res chain seq x y z
N MET A 1 -11.04 -48.61 -15.00
CA MET A 1 -10.09 -47.64 -14.42
C MET A 1 -10.23 -46.19 -14.96
N ALA A 2 -11.19 -45.89 -15.84
CA ALA A 2 -11.41 -44.55 -16.39
C ALA A 2 -12.36 -43.63 -15.56
N ARG A 3 -13.20 -44.22 -14.69
CA ARG A 3 -14.22 -43.44 -13.96
C ARG A 3 -13.69 -42.58 -12.80
N LEU A 4 -12.51 -42.88 -12.28
CA LEU A 4 -11.88 -42.09 -11.20
C LEU A 4 -11.11 -40.88 -11.74
N GLN A 5 -10.71 -40.91 -13.02
CA GLN A 5 -9.93 -39.85 -13.65
C GLN A 5 -10.78 -38.61 -13.93
N ALA A 6 -12.03 -38.80 -14.39
CA ALA A 6 -12.96 -37.70 -14.65
C ALA A 6 -13.28 -36.84 -13.40
N PRO A 7 -13.67 -37.39 -12.23
CA PRO A 7 -13.96 -36.58 -11.05
C PRO A 7 -12.70 -35.92 -10.48
N LEU A 8 -11.54 -36.58 -10.56
CA LEU A 8 -10.27 -36.01 -10.14
C LEU A 8 -9.89 -34.79 -11.00
N LEU A 9 -10.06 -34.89 -12.32
CA LEU A 9 -9.80 -33.78 -13.24
C LEU A 9 -10.76 -32.61 -12.99
N VAL A 10 -12.04 -32.89 -12.79
CA VAL A 10 -13.03 -31.85 -12.45
C VAL A 10 -12.67 -31.17 -11.13
N ALA A 11 -12.27 -31.93 -10.11
CA ALA A 11 -11.84 -31.37 -8.83
C ALA A 11 -10.59 -30.49 -8.97
N LEU A 12 -9.59 -30.91 -9.75
CA LEU A 12 -8.38 -30.12 -10.01
C LEU A 12 -8.69 -28.82 -10.76
N ILE A 13 -9.57 -28.86 -11.75
CA ILE A 13 -10.01 -27.67 -12.49
C ILE A 13 -10.74 -26.71 -11.55
N LEU A 14 -11.69 -27.19 -10.75
CA LEU A 14 -12.39 -26.37 -9.77
C LEU A 14 -11.44 -25.76 -8.73
N LEU A 15 -10.45 -26.52 -8.27
CA LEU A 15 -9.42 -26.01 -7.36
C LEU A 15 -8.61 -24.90 -8.01
N SER A 16 -8.20 -25.05 -9.27
CA SER A 16 -7.40 -24.04 -9.97
C SER A 16 -8.16 -22.73 -10.19
N VAL A 17 -9.47 -22.79 -10.42
CA VAL A 17 -10.33 -21.61 -10.58
C VAL A 17 -10.56 -20.91 -9.22
N ALA A 18 -10.74 -21.70 -8.15
CA ALA A 18 -10.91 -21.17 -6.79
C ALA A 18 -9.61 -20.59 -6.21
N LEU A 19 -8.47 -21.16 -6.61
CA LEU A 19 -7.12 -20.75 -6.22
C LEU A 19 -6.49 -19.83 -7.27
N GLN A 20 -7.30 -19.03 -7.97
CA GLN A 20 -6.74 -17.85 -8.63
C GLN A 20 -6.19 -16.95 -7.53
N ALA A 21 -4.89 -17.08 -7.27
CA ALA A 21 -4.11 -16.04 -6.66
C ALA A 21 -4.40 -14.81 -7.52
N THR A 22 -5.22 -13.90 -6.99
CA THR A 22 -5.36 -12.58 -7.57
C THR A 22 -3.93 -12.07 -7.63
N ASP A 23 -3.43 -11.90 -8.85
CA ASP A 23 -2.19 -11.19 -9.06
C ASP A 23 -2.51 -9.74 -8.70
N ALA A 24 -2.47 -9.47 -7.40
CA ALA A 24 -2.22 -8.14 -6.92
C ALA A 24 -0.81 -7.85 -7.41
N GLY A 25 -0.71 -7.44 -8.69
CA GLY A 25 0.52 -6.89 -9.23
C GLY A 25 1.06 -5.93 -8.18
N PRO A 26 2.38 -5.98 -7.91
CA PRO A 26 2.96 -5.30 -6.75
C PRO A 26 2.38 -3.89 -6.71
N TYR A 27 1.64 -3.57 -5.63
CA TYR A 27 1.11 -2.22 -5.41
C TYR A 27 2.21 -1.26 -5.84
N GLY A 28 1.95 -0.47 -6.88
CA GLY A 28 2.98 0.22 -7.66
C GLY A 28 4.06 0.76 -6.71
N ALA A 29 5.32 0.46 -7.03
CA ALA A 29 6.53 0.78 -6.27
C ALA A 29 6.82 2.29 -6.15
N ASN A 30 5.77 3.08 -5.97
CA ASN A 30 5.72 4.54 -6.00
C ASN A 30 4.42 5.08 -5.34
N VAL A 31 3.72 4.32 -4.50
CA VAL A 31 2.74 4.88 -3.53
C VAL A 31 3.49 5.50 -2.34
N GLU A 32 4.46 6.35 -2.64
CA GLU A 32 4.94 7.37 -1.72
C GLU A 32 4.24 8.69 -2.05
N ASP A 33 2.91 8.71 -2.03
CA ASP A 33 2.14 9.95 -1.80
C ASP A 33 2.31 10.40 -0.33
N SER A 34 3.54 10.33 0.17
CA SER A 34 3.93 10.81 1.48
C SER A 34 4.25 12.29 1.36
N ILE A 35 3.55 13.13 2.12
CA ILE A 35 3.88 14.54 2.24
C ILE A 35 5.24 14.65 2.96
N CYS A 36 6.26 15.14 2.24
CA CYS A 36 7.61 15.34 2.76
C CYS A 36 8.01 16.81 2.73
N CYS A 37 8.67 17.27 3.79
CA CYS A 37 9.21 18.62 3.84
C CYS A 37 10.44 18.76 2.93
N ARG A 38 10.42 19.76 2.05
CA ARG A 38 11.61 20.12 1.26
C ARG A 38 12.54 21.05 2.03
N ASP A 39 11.98 21.96 2.83
CA ASP A 39 12.72 22.92 3.66
C ASP A 39 11.87 23.36 4.86
N TYR A 40 12.45 24.14 5.78
CA TYR A 40 11.81 24.60 7.01
C TYR A 40 11.67 26.13 7.06
N ILE A 41 10.58 26.61 7.64
CA ILE A 41 10.46 28.03 8.01
C ILE A 41 11.44 28.35 9.15
N ARG A 42 12.02 29.55 9.13
CA ARG A 42 12.98 29.98 10.16
C ARG A 42 12.36 30.80 11.28
N LEU A 43 11.13 31.30 11.08
CA LEU A 43 10.42 32.13 12.03
C LEU A 43 9.31 31.31 12.71
N PRO A 44 9.13 31.41 14.04
CA PRO A 44 8.04 30.74 14.71
C PRO A 44 6.68 31.26 14.22
N LEU A 45 5.76 30.32 13.98
CA LEU A 45 4.37 30.63 13.68
C LEU A 45 3.61 30.96 14.98
N PRO A 46 2.85 32.06 15.03
CA PRO A 46 1.94 32.32 16.14
C PRO A 46 0.94 31.17 16.28
N GLN A 47 0.86 30.58 17.47
CA GLN A 47 0.01 29.40 17.73
C GLN A 47 -1.46 29.63 17.35
N ARG A 48 -1.96 30.87 17.49
CA ARG A 48 -3.34 31.26 17.12
C ARG A 48 -3.65 31.10 15.62
N LEU A 49 -2.63 31.00 14.77
CA LEU A 49 -2.78 30.81 13.32
C LEU A 49 -2.65 29.34 12.89
N VAL A 50 -2.29 28.44 13.81
CA VAL A 50 -2.13 27.01 13.52
C VAL A 50 -3.48 26.31 13.73
N LYS A 51 -4.05 25.77 12.65
CA LYS A 51 -5.32 25.03 12.71
C LYS A 51 -5.13 23.56 13.10
N SER A 52 -4.08 22.95 12.57
CA SER A 52 -3.73 21.54 12.77
C SER A 52 -2.26 21.36 12.43
N PHE A 53 -1.66 20.31 12.95
CA PHE A 53 -0.30 19.93 12.60
C PHE A 53 -0.16 18.40 12.59
N TYR A 54 0.73 17.88 11.75
CA TYR A 54 1.03 16.44 11.73
C TYR A 54 2.48 16.16 11.35
N TRP A 55 2.99 15.01 11.79
CA TRP A 55 4.32 14.53 11.44
C TRP A 55 4.34 13.93 10.04
N THR A 56 5.38 14.25 9.28
CA THR A 56 5.64 13.60 7.99
C THR A 56 5.94 12.11 8.15
N SER A 57 5.75 11.34 7.08
CA SER A 57 6.08 9.90 7.06
C SER A 57 7.56 9.62 7.39
N GLY A 58 7.84 8.47 8.01
CA GLY A 58 9.20 7.98 8.26
C GLY A 58 9.99 7.66 6.99
N SER A 59 9.32 7.54 5.84
CA SER A 59 9.97 7.42 4.52
C SER A 59 10.61 8.73 4.03
N CYS A 60 10.26 9.88 4.63
CA CYS A 60 10.80 11.16 4.22
C CYS A 60 12.27 11.32 4.63
N ARG A 61 13.12 11.71 3.67
CA ARG A 61 14.54 12.02 3.93
C ARG A 61 14.74 13.12 4.99
N ARG A 62 13.78 14.03 5.10
CA ARG A 62 13.75 15.13 6.07
C ARG A 62 12.48 15.00 6.90
N PRO A 63 12.56 14.52 8.15
CA PRO A 63 11.40 14.49 9.02
C PRO A 63 10.97 15.93 9.37
N GLY A 64 9.67 16.15 9.52
CA GLY A 64 9.14 17.48 9.84
C GLY A 64 7.70 17.44 10.33
N VAL A 65 7.22 18.62 10.70
CA VAL A 65 5.82 18.88 11.04
C VAL A 65 5.25 19.81 9.98
N VAL A 66 4.09 19.46 9.44
CA VAL A 66 3.30 20.27 8.50
C VAL A 66 2.13 20.88 9.25
#